data_AF-A0A4Q7FKC5-F1
#
_entry.id   AF-A0A4Q7FKC5-F1
#
_cell.length_a   1.000
_cell.length_b   1.000
_cell.length_c   1.000
_cell.angle_alpha   90.00
_cell.angle_beta   90.00
_cell.angle_gamma   90.00
#
_symmetry.space_group_name_H-M   'P 1'
#
loop_
_entity.id
_entity.type
_entity.pdbx_description
1 polymer ?
#
loop_
_entity_poly.entity_id
_entity_poly.type
_entity_poly.pdbx_seq_one_letter_code
_entity_poly.pdbx_strand_id
1 'polypeptide(L)'
;MPVRKRKDRRKQAAGLEEWESAFESGFDFFGELADAGVATDAYGRPDRDEAHKAWQRFGAEFMQIPRHPMLGQPWALEEFGDPR
;
A
#
# COMPACT_ATOMS: atom_id res chain seq x y z
N MET A 1 -6.60 8.58 -21.56
CA MET A 1 -5.83 8.45 -20.30
C MET A 1 -4.73 7.42 -20.52
N PRO A 2 -3.48 7.66 -20.10
CA PRO A 2 -2.42 6.69 -20.26
C PRO A 2 -2.58 5.61 -19.18
N VAL A 3 -3.02 4.42 -19.57
CA VAL A 3 -2.95 3.24 -18.71
C VAL A 3 -1.47 2.91 -18.58
N ARG A 4 -0.88 3.14 -17.40
CA ARG A 4 0.53 2.82 -17.11
C ARG A 4 0.77 1.38 -17.57
N LYS A 5 1.71 1.21 -18.51
CA LYS A 5 2.03 -0.10 -19.09
C LYS A 5 2.37 -1.07 -17.96
N ARG A 6 1.71 -2.23 -17.96
CA ARG A 6 2.11 -3.42 -17.17
C ARG A 6 3.56 -3.73 -17.49
N LYS A 7 4.49 -3.16 -16.72
CA LYS A 7 5.87 -3.65 -16.64
C LYS A 7 5.76 -5.06 -16.07
N ASP A 8 6.59 -5.98 -16.56
CA ASP A 8 6.82 -7.30 -15.97
C ASP A 8 7.34 -7.15 -14.51
N ARG A 9 6.45 -6.77 -13.59
CA ARG A 9 6.73 -6.38 -12.19
C ARG A 9 6.82 -7.59 -11.26
N ARG A 10 6.61 -8.81 -11.80
CA ARG A 10 6.63 -10.10 -11.07
C ARG A 10 7.94 -10.44 -10.33
N LYS A 11 8.94 -9.56 -10.32
CA LYS A 11 10.25 -9.81 -9.68
C LYS A 11 10.82 -8.62 -8.89
N GLN A 12 10.13 -7.50 -8.79
CA GLN A 12 10.60 -6.38 -7.97
C GLN A 12 9.80 -6.35 -6.68
N ALA A 13 10.50 -6.29 -5.54
CA ALA A 13 9.85 -6.12 -4.25
C ALA A 13 8.94 -4.89 -4.26
N ALA A 14 7.72 -5.02 -3.73
CA ALA A 14 6.76 -3.93 -3.64
C ALA A 14 7.38 -2.69 -2.97
N GLY A 15 7.31 -1.55 -3.65
CA GLY A 15 7.73 -0.25 -3.12
C GLY A 15 6.54 0.52 -2.55
N LEU A 16 6.81 1.78 -2.15
CA LEU A 16 5.78 2.65 -1.56
C LEU A 16 4.58 2.87 -2.50
N GLU A 17 4.79 2.99 -3.81
CA GLU A 17 3.71 3.20 -4.78
C GLU A 17 2.69 2.05 -4.74
N GLU A 18 3.15 0.80 -4.69
CA GLU A 18 2.28 -0.37 -4.64
C GLU A 18 1.55 -0.50 -3.29
N TRP A 19 2.17 -0.02 -2.21
CA TRP A 19 1.57 -0.01 -0.87
C TRP A 19 0.63 1.17 -0.61
N GLU A 20 0.63 2.21 -1.45
CA GLU A 20 -0.14 3.45 -1.24
C GLU A 20 -1.64 3.19 -1.08
N SER A 21 -2.23 2.42 -2.01
CA SER A 21 -3.65 2.04 -1.94
C SER A 21 -3.99 1.26 -0.68
N ALA A 22 -3.10 0.34 -0.28
CA ALA A 22 -3.29 -0.51 0.88
C ALA A 22 -3.12 0.27 2.19
N PHE A 23 -2.20 1.23 2.26
CA PHE A 23 -2.06 2.09 3.45
C PHE A 23 -3.22 3.07 3.59
N GLU A 24 -3.73 3.57 2.48
CA GLU A 24 -4.86 4.49 2.48
C GLU A 24 -6.16 3.81 2.93
N SER A 25 -6.44 2.62 2.39
CA SER A 25 -7.76 1.99 2.49
C SER A 25 -7.81 0.62 3.17
N GLY A 26 -6.66 -0.04 3.35
CA GLY A 26 -6.57 -1.44 3.78
C GLY A 26 -6.73 -2.46 2.66
N PHE A 27 -6.90 -2.02 1.41
CA PHE A 27 -7.12 -2.87 0.25
C PHE A 27 -6.19 -2.53 -0.91
N ASP A 28 -5.74 -3.57 -1.60
CA ASP A 28 -5.11 -3.48 -2.91
C ASP A 28 -6.19 -3.39 -4.00
N PHE A 29 -6.70 -2.17 -4.24
CA PHE A 29 -7.73 -1.96 -5.26
C PHE A 29 -7.24 -2.19 -6.68
N PHE A 30 -5.93 -2.09 -6.91
CA PHE A 30 -5.33 -2.11 -8.23
C PHE A 30 -4.62 -3.43 -8.56
N GLY A 31 -4.54 -4.36 -7.61
CA GLY A 31 -3.79 -5.61 -7.75
C GLY A 31 -2.27 -5.39 -7.78
N GLU A 32 -1.79 -4.22 -7.34
CA GLU A 32 -0.39 -3.82 -7.43
C GLU A 32 0.48 -4.59 -6.43
N LEU A 33 -0.06 -4.90 -5.25
CA LEU A 33 0.61 -5.73 -4.26
C LEU A 33 0.70 -7.18 -4.75
N ALA A 34 -0.41 -7.72 -5.25
CA ALA A 34 -0.44 -9.07 -5.82
C ALA A 34 0.53 -9.20 -7.02
N ASP A 35 0.58 -8.21 -7.90
CA ASP A 35 1.49 -8.17 -9.05
C ASP A 35 2.97 -8.04 -8.64
N ALA A 36 3.24 -7.40 -7.49
CA ALA A 36 4.57 -7.29 -6.88
C ALA A 36 4.97 -8.52 -6.03
N GLY A 37 4.09 -9.52 -5.93
CA GLY A 37 4.35 -10.78 -5.22
C GLY A 37 4.06 -10.74 -3.71
N VAL A 38 3.34 -9.73 -3.24
CA VAL A 38 2.80 -9.67 -1.87
C VAL A 38 1.52 -10.51 -1.80
N ALA A 39 1.37 -11.30 -0.75
CA ALA A 39 0.20 -12.16 -0.61
C ALA A 39 -1.02 -11.33 -0.18
N THR A 40 -2.08 -11.38 -0.98
CA THR A 40 -3.38 -10.79 -0.66
C THR A 40 -4.46 -11.86 -0.58
N ASP A 41 -5.50 -11.61 0.23
CA ASP A 41 -6.65 -12.50 0.34
C ASP A 41 -7.57 -12.40 -0.89
N ALA A 42 -8.65 -13.19 -0.89
CA ALA A 42 -9.65 -13.19 -1.97
C ALA A 42 -10.37 -11.83 -2.16
N TYR A 43 -10.23 -10.91 -1.21
CA TYR A 43 -10.81 -9.58 -1.20
C TYR A 43 -9.76 -8.47 -1.43
N GLY A 44 -8.51 -8.83 -1.75
CA GLY A 44 -7.43 -7.89 -2.01
C GLY A 44 -6.84 -7.25 -0.74
N ARG A 45 -7.07 -7.83 0.45
CA ARG A 45 -6.43 -7.35 1.68
C ARG A 45 -5.04 -7.99 1.81
N PRO A 46 -3.97 -7.21 2.01
CA PRO A 46 -2.67 -7.79 2.32
C PRO A 46 -2.69 -8.48 3.68
N ASP A 47 -1.78 -9.43 3.87
CA ASP A 47 -1.54 -10.00 5.20
C ASP A 47 -1.17 -8.90 6.21
N ARG A 48 -1.72 -8.98 7.42
CA ARG A 48 -1.56 -7.94 8.44
C ARG A 48 -0.11 -7.77 8.87
N ASP A 49 0.66 -8.86 8.97
CA ASP A 49 2.07 -8.79 9.37
C ASP A 49 2.93 -8.23 8.23
N GLU A 50 2.61 -8.55 6.98
CA GLU A 50 3.28 -7.94 5.82
C GLU A 50 2.97 -6.45 5.72
N ALA A 51 1.71 -6.06 5.89
CA ALA A 51 1.29 -4.67 5.91
C ALA A 51 1.96 -3.88 7.03
N HIS A 52 2.07 -4.45 8.23
CA HIS A 52 2.77 -3.81 9.34
C HIS A 52 4.27 -3.62 9.07
N LYS A 53 4.95 -4.64 8.51
CA LYS A 53 6.37 -4.52 8.11
C LYS A 53 6.58 -3.47 7.02
N ALA A 54 5.67 -3.40 6.06
CA ALA A 54 5.71 -2.39 5.01
C ALA A 54 5.46 -1.00 5.61
N TRP A 55 4.51 -0.87 6.55
CA TRP A 55 4.23 0.38 7.26
C TRP A 55 5.43 0.89 8.05
N GLN A 56 6.16 0.01 8.74
CA GLN A 56 7.40 0.38 9.42
C GLN A 56 8.49 0.87 8.46
N ARG A 57 8.49 0.39 7.21
CA ARG A 57 9.49 0.76 6.20
C ARG A 57 9.15 2.03 5.45
N PHE A 58 7.89 2.18 5.07
CA PHE A 58 7.43 3.19 4.11
C PHE A 58 6.42 4.17 4.70
N GLY A 59 5.87 3.90 5.89
CA GLY A 59 4.81 4.73 6.50
C GLY A 59 5.24 6.17 6.76
N ALA A 60 6.50 6.38 7.16
CA ALA A 60 7.05 7.73 7.33
C ALA A 60 7.11 8.51 6.01
N GLU A 61 7.44 7.85 4.90
CA GLU A 61 7.48 8.44 3.56
C GLU A 61 6.05 8.68 3.03
N PHE A 62 5.15 7.72 3.24
CA PHE A 62 3.72 7.83 2.92
C PHE A 62 3.07 9.03 3.61
N MET A 63 3.35 9.26 4.89
CA MET A 63 2.80 10.39 5.65
C MET A 63 3.31 11.76 5.17
N GLN A 64 4.38 11.82 4.38
CA GLN A 64 4.86 13.05 3.75
C GLN A 64 4.15 13.36 2.42
N ILE A 65 3.45 12.37 1.83
CA ILE A 65 2.70 12.57 0.59
C ILE A 65 1.51 13.49 0.89
N PRO A 66 1.34 14.60 0.13
CA PRO A 66 0.20 15.49 0.30
C PRO A 66 -1.12 14.76 0.03
N ARG A 67 -1.92 14.57 1.08
CA ARG A 67 -3.26 13.95 0.99
C ARG A 67 -4.34 15.02 0.86
N HIS A 68 -5.41 14.68 0.17
CA HIS A 68 -6.54 15.59 0.03
C HIS A 68 -7.19 15.82 1.41
N PRO A 69 -7.47 17.08 1.82
CA PRO A 69 -7.89 17.40 3.19
C PRO A 69 -9.26 16.82 3.60
N MET A 70 -10.04 16.32 2.63
CA MET A 70 -11.30 15.61 2.91
C MET A 70 -11.12 14.10 3.09
N LEU A 71 -9.95 13.55 2.78
CA LEU A 71 -9.64 12.15 3.09
C LEU A 71 -9.38 12.06 4.59
N GLY A 72 -9.97 11.05 5.23
CA GLY A 72 -9.80 10.79 6.66
C GLY A 72 -8.37 10.37 7.02
N GLN A 73 -8.20 9.84 8.22
CA GLN A 73 -6.93 9.19 8.56
C GLN A 73 -6.73 7.97 7.64
N PRO A 74 -5.49 7.70 7.20
CA PRO A 74 -5.23 6.50 6.41
C PRO A 74 -5.46 5.26 7.27
N TRP A 75 -5.99 4.20 6.67
CA TRP A 75 -6.24 2.94 7.38
C TRP A 75 -5.01 2.44 8.13
N ALA A 76 -3.82 2.51 7.52
CA ALA A 76 -2.59 2.04 8.18
C ALA A 76 -2.22 2.83 9.44
N LEU A 77 -2.57 4.13 9.50
CA LEU A 77 -2.38 4.94 10.70
C LEU A 77 -3.38 4.55 11.79
N GLU A 78 -4.62 4.26 11.44
CA GLU A 78 -5.64 3.80 12.39
C GLU A 78 -5.34 2.38 12.92
N GLU A 79 -4.87 1.49 12.05
CA GLU A 79 -4.64 0.08 12.35
C GLU A 79 -3.31 -0.16 13.09
N PHE A 80 -2.23 0.50 12.66
CA PHE A 80 -0.87 0.26 13.16
C PHE A 80 -0.31 1.42 14.01
N GLY A 81 -0.90 2.61 13.92
CA GLY A 81 -0.42 3.79 14.61
C GLY A 81 0.72 4.53 13.87
N ASP A 82 1.39 5.43 14.60
CA ASP A 82 2.46 6.29 14.08
C ASP A 82 3.67 5.44 13.63
N PRO A 83 4.14 5.54 12.37
CA PRO A 83 5.30 4.81 11.87
C PRO A 83 6.59 5.44 12.43
N ARG A 84 6.97 5.05 13.65
CA ARG A 84 8.21 5.46 14.33
C ARG A 84 9.15 4.29 14.61
#